data_AF-A0A8I1V0D4-F1
#
_entry.id   AF-A0A8I1V0D4-F1
#
_cell.length_a   1.000
_cell.length_b   1.000
_cell.length_c   1.000
_cell.angle_alpha   90.00
_cell.angle_beta   90.00
_cell.angle_gamma   90.00
#
_symmetry.space_group_name_H-M   'P 1'
#
loop_
_entity.id
_entity.type
_entity.pdbx_description
1 polymer ?
#
loop_
_entity_poly.entity_id
_entity_poly.type
_entity_poly.pdbx_seq_one_letter_code
_entity_poly.pdbx_strand_id
1 'polypeptide(L)'
;MNLVEEGGKFYAPGTSPGEVMAAFQMCDDLVSQMVPYCLRKLATYAGNQEATVKAALKGLLAKRWCTDAQCVWIMRRVVDELQWTVGDDAWAT
;
A
#
# COMPACT_ATOMS: atom_id res chain seq x y z
N MET A 1 19.29 21.86 4.06
CA MET A 1 18.53 20.77 3.42
C MET A 1 19.56 19.88 2.74
N ASN A 2 19.69 18.63 3.17
CA ASN A 2 20.72 17.72 2.66
C ASN A 2 20.15 17.02 1.41
N LEU A 3 20.70 17.35 0.24
CA LEU A 3 20.35 16.68 -1.01
C LEU A 3 21.01 15.30 -1.06
N VAL A 4 20.35 14.34 -1.70
CA VAL A 4 20.89 13.01 -1.98
C VAL A 4 21.56 13.04 -3.34
N GLU A 5 22.85 12.68 -3.42
CA GLU A 5 23.56 12.54 -4.70
C GLU A 5 23.43 11.10 -5.22
N GLU A 6 22.95 10.95 -6.45
CA GLU A 6 22.90 9.66 -7.14
C GLU A 6 23.17 9.85 -8.63
N GLY A 7 24.15 9.12 -9.17
CA GLY A 7 24.50 9.17 -10.60
C GLY A 7 24.91 10.58 -11.07
N GLY A 8 25.54 11.38 -10.20
CA GLY A 8 25.95 12.76 -10.50
C GLY A 8 24.81 13.78 -10.53
N LYS A 9 23.62 13.42 -10.04
CA LYS A 9 22.45 14.32 -9.88
C LYS A 9 22.08 14.43 -8.40
N PHE A 10 21.44 15.54 -8.03
CA PHE A 10 21.03 15.82 -6.66
C PHE A 10 19.51 15.83 -6.53
N TYR A 11 19.00 15.10 -5.55
CA TYR A 11 17.57 14.89 -5.31
C TYR A 11 17.19 15.36 -3.91
N ALA A 12 15.91 15.69 -3.72
CA ALA A 12 15.38 15.80 -2.37
C ALA A 12 15.36 14.40 -1.72
N PRO A 13 15.55 14.28 -0.40
CA PRO A 13 15.43 12.99 0.28
C PRO A 13 14.12 12.27 -0.05
N GLY A 14 14.20 10.97 -0.32
CA GLY A 14 13.08 10.13 -0.73
C GLY A 14 12.69 10.25 -2.21
N THR A 15 13.45 10.99 -3.02
CA THR A 15 13.13 11.21 -4.45
C THR A 15 14.24 10.79 -5.40
N SER A 16 15.36 10.27 -4.88
CA SER A 16 16.39 9.70 -5.73
C SER A 16 15.87 8.43 -6.44
N PRO A 17 16.38 8.08 -7.63
CA PRO A 17 15.94 6.88 -8.33
C PRO A 17 16.07 5.61 -7.49
N GLY A 18 17.15 5.44 -6.74
CA GLY A 18 17.36 4.32 -5.82
C GLY A 18 16.35 4.28 -4.67
N GLU A 19 16.09 5.43 -4.04
CA GLU A 19 15.11 5.53 -2.95
C GLU A 19 13.68 5.21 -3.44
N VAL A 20 13.30 5.75 -4.60
CA VAL A 20 12.00 5.49 -5.22
C VAL A 20 11.85 4.01 -5.59
N MET A 21 12.90 3.40 -6.16
CA MET A 21 12.89 1.99 -6.52
C MET A 21 12.76 1.09 -5.28
N ALA A 22 13.51 1.39 -4.22
CA ALA A 22 13.44 0.64 -2.96
C ALA A 22 12.04 0.77 -2.31
N ALA A 23 11.46 1.97 -2.31
CA ALA A 23 10.11 2.19 -1.81
C ALA A 23 9.07 1.42 -2.64
N PHE A 24 9.22 1.39 -3.97
CA PHE A 24 8.35 0.62 -4.86
C PHE A 24 8.43 -0.88 -4.56
N GLN A 25 9.64 -1.44 -4.48
CA GLN A 25 9.85 -2.87 -4.18
C GLN A 25 9.22 -3.28 -2.85
N MET A 26 9.40 -2.47 -1.80
CA MET A 26 8.75 -2.71 -0.51
C MET A 26 7.22 -2.70 -0.62
N CYS A 27 6.65 -1.75 -1.36
CA CYS A 27 5.20 -1.68 -1.55
C CYS A 27 4.68 -2.90 -2.33
N ASP A 28 5.39 -3.33 -3.36
CA ASP A 28 5.04 -4.49 -4.19
C ASP A 28 5.09 -5.81 -3.39
N ASP A 29 6.11 -5.97 -2.55
CA ASP A 29 6.21 -7.10 -1.60
C ASP A 29 5.04 -7.11 -0.60
N LEU A 30 4.60 -5.94 -0.14
CA LEU A 30 3.44 -5.82 0.74
C LEU A 30 2.14 -6.15 0.02
N VAL A 31 1.97 -5.77 -1.25
CA VAL A 31 0.81 -6.19 -2.07
C VAL A 31 0.72 -7.71 -2.10
N SER A 32 1.81 -8.39 -2.43
CA SER A 32 1.89 -9.86 -2.50
C SER A 32 1.50 -10.55 -1.18
N GLN A 33 1.80 -9.92 -0.03
CA GLN A 33 1.42 -10.42 1.28
C GLN A 33 -0.04 -10.10 1.65
N MET A 34 -0.54 -8.94 1.22
CA MET A 34 -1.86 -8.45 1.57
C MET A 34 -2.98 -9.12 0.77
N VAL A 35 -2.73 -9.57 -0.46
CA VAL A 35 -3.68 -10.36 -1.26
C VAL A 35 -4.18 -11.61 -0.52
N PRO A 36 -3.33 -12.56 -0.10
CA PRO A 36 -3.79 -13.74 0.63
C PRO A 36 -4.30 -13.39 2.04
N TYR A 37 -3.82 -12.31 2.65
CA TYR A 37 -4.38 -11.81 3.92
C TYR A 37 -5.83 -11.37 3.78
N CYS A 38 -6.15 -10.58 2.75
CA CYS A 38 -7.50 -10.09 2.49
C CYS A 38 -8.46 -11.24 2.16
N LEU A 39 -8.03 -12.22 1.36
CA LEU A 39 -8.83 -13.43 1.10
C LEU A 39 -9.20 -14.19 2.38
N ARG A 40 -8.26 -14.36 3.32
CA ARG A 40 -8.55 -15.00 4.62
C ARG A 40 -9.50 -14.15 5.47
N LYS A 41 -9.29 -12.84 5.50
CA LYS A 41 -10.11 -11.88 6.24
C LYS A 41 -11.53 -11.76 5.71
N LEU A 42 -11.74 -12.01 4.41
CA LEU A 42 -13.05 -11.92 3.77
C LEU A 42 -14.12 -12.77 4.47
N ALA A 43 -13.74 -13.97 4.92
CA ALA A 43 -14.63 -14.85 5.67
C ALA A 43 -15.07 -14.26 7.02
N THR A 44 -14.20 -13.50 7.70
CA THR A 44 -14.54 -12.78 8.94
C THR A 44 -15.59 -11.71 8.73
N TYR A 45 -15.68 -11.16 7.51
CA TYR A 45 -16.66 -10.14 7.13
C TYR A 45 -17.80 -10.69 6.27
N ALA A 46 -18.08 -12.00 6.34
CA ALA A 46 -19.17 -12.64 5.62
C ALA A 46 -19.19 -12.35 4.10
N GLY A 47 -18.01 -12.23 3.47
CA GLY A 47 -17.91 -11.93 2.04
C GLY A 47 -17.93 -10.43 1.69
N ASN A 48 -18.00 -9.54 2.67
CA ASN A 48 -18.01 -8.10 2.42
C ASN A 48 -16.59 -7.60 2.09
N GLN A 49 -16.34 -7.37 0.80
CA GLN A 49 -15.07 -6.86 0.26
C GLN A 49 -14.72 -5.48 0.82
N GLU A 50 -15.69 -4.56 0.87
CA GLU A 50 -15.46 -3.18 1.33
C GLU A 50 -15.05 -3.13 2.81
N ALA A 51 -15.76 -3.86 3.67
CA ALA A 51 -15.42 -3.98 5.09
C ALA A 51 -14.04 -4.62 5.29
N THR A 52 -13.70 -5.60 4.44
CA THR A 52 -12.40 -6.26 4.46
C THR A 52 -11.28 -5.28 4.09
N VAL A 53 -11.45 -4.52 3.01
CA VAL A 53 -10.48 -3.52 2.55
C VAL A 53 -10.30 -2.41 3.59
N LYS A 54 -11.40 -1.86 4.13
CA LYS A 54 -11.35 -0.85 5.20
C LYS A 54 -10.56 -1.33 6.42
N ALA A 55 -10.82 -2.56 6.88
CA ALA A 55 -10.12 -3.14 8.02
C ALA A 55 -8.64 -3.42 7.74
N ALA A 56 -8.32 -3.91 6.54
CA ALA A 56 -6.95 -4.16 6.11
C ALA A 56 -6.14 -2.87 5.98
N LEU A 57 -6.71 -1.83 5.34
CA LEU A 57 -6.10 -0.51 5.21
C LEU A 57 -5.82 0.12 6.58
N LYS A 58 -6.82 0.08 7.49
CA LYS A 58 -6.64 0.55 8.87
C LYS A 58 -5.51 -0.18 9.59
N GLY A 59 -5.40 -1.50 9.39
CA GLY A 59 -4.31 -2.31 9.93
C GLY A 59 -2.94 -1.89 9.39
N LEU A 60 -2.85 -1.65 8.08
CA LEU A 60 -1.61 -1.25 7.41
C LEU A 60 -1.14 0.14 7.89
N LEU A 61 -2.06 1.12 7.95
CA LEU A 61 -1.78 2.47 8.47
C LEU A 61 -1.27 2.44 9.91
N ALA A 62 -1.85 1.58 10.76
CA ALA A 62 -1.43 1.44 12.16
C ALA A 62 0.01 0.89 12.31
N LYS A 63 0.52 0.15 11.32
CA LYS A 63 1.89 -0.40 11.35
C LYS A 63 2.98 0.62 11.02
N ARG A 64 2.64 1.68 10.29
CA ARG A 64 3.58 2.74 9.87
C ARG A 64 4.83 2.21 9.14
N TRP A 65 4.67 1.13 8.37
CA TRP A 65 5.75 0.60 7.51
C TRP A 65 5.93 1.44 6.25
N CYS A 66 4.85 2.09 5.80
CA CYS A 66 4.83 2.97 4.65
C CYS A 66 4.10 4.26 5.02
N THR A 67 4.21 5.28 4.17
CA THR A 67 3.39 6.50 4.26
C THR A 67 1.92 6.18 4.00
N ASP A 68 1.01 7.05 4.42
CA ASP A 68 -0.43 6.86 4.23
C ASP A 68 -0.80 6.72 2.74
N ALA A 69 -0.17 7.53 1.87
CA ALA A 69 -0.36 7.45 0.43
C ALA A 69 0.09 6.10 -0.14
N GLN A 70 1.22 5.56 0.32
CA GLN A 70 1.68 4.23 -0.06
C GLN A 70 0.74 3.13 0.47
N CYS A 71 0.23 3.26 1.70
CA CYS A 71 -0.75 2.31 2.24
C CYS A 71 -2.02 2.24 1.38
N VAL A 72 -2.54 3.40 0.95
CA VAL A 72 -3.68 3.47 0.03
C VAL A 72 -3.33 2.88 -1.33
N TRP A 73 -2.15 3.18 -1.87
CA TRP A 73 -1.68 2.60 -3.14
C TRP A 73 -1.59 1.07 -3.09
N ILE A 74 -1.01 0.52 -2.02
CA ILE A 74 -0.90 -0.93 -1.77
C ILE A 74 -2.30 -1.55 -1.78
N MET A 75 -3.24 -0.98 -1.02
CA MET A 75 -4.58 -1.56 -0.91
C MET A 75 -5.40 -1.43 -2.21
N ARG A 76 -5.18 -0.37 -3.01
CA ARG A 76 -5.75 -0.27 -4.37
C ARG A 76 -5.23 -1.38 -5.27
N ARG A 77 -3.91 -1.62 -5.28
CA ARG A 77 -3.31 -2.74 -6.02
C ARG A 77 -3.84 -4.10 -5.58
N VAL A 78 -4.01 -4.33 -4.28
CA VAL A 78 -4.60 -5.57 -3.75
C VAL A 78 -6.03 -5.76 -4.27
N VAL A 79 -6.85 -4.71 -4.29
CA VAL A 79 -8.22 -4.76 -4.83
C VAL A 79 -8.21 -5.09 -6.32
N ASP A 80 -7.32 -4.47 -7.09
CA ASP A 80 -7.17 -4.73 -8.53
C ASP A 80 -6.75 -6.18 -8.80
N GLU A 81 -5.76 -6.70 -8.06
CA GLU A 81 -5.29 -8.09 -8.20
C GLU A 81 -6.36 -9.12 -7.81
N LEU A 82 -7.16 -8.81 -6.79
CA LEU A 82 -8.28 -9.65 -6.37
C LEU A 82 -9.52 -9.47 -7.25
N GLN A 83 -9.50 -8.52 -8.18
CA GLN A 83 -10.63 -8.12 -9.02
C GLN A 83 -11.88 -7.77 -8.20
N TRP A 84 -11.69 -7.12 -7.06
CA TRP A 84 -12.77 -6.69 -6.18
C TRP A 84 -13.34 -5.35 -6.64
N THR A 85 -14.62 -5.11 -6.33
CA THR A 85 -15.26 -3.83 -6.59
C THR A 85 -15.63 -3.19 -5.27
N VAL A 86 -14.95 -2.11 -4.92
CA VAL A 86 -15.19 -1.33 -3.70
C VAL A 86 -15.44 0.13 -4.06
N GLY A 87 -16.34 0.78 -3.31
CA GLY A 87 -16.60 2.21 -3.48
C GLY A 87 -15.48 3.09 -2.92
N ASP A 88 -15.51 4.38 -3.23
CA ASP A 88 -14.51 5.35 -2.75
C ASP A 88 -14.43 5.46 -1.22
N ASP A 89 -15.55 5.17 -0.55
CA ASP A 89 -15.63 5.13 0.91
C ASP A 89 -14.65 4.12 1.54
N ALA A 90 -14.19 3.11 0.79
CA ALA A 90 -13.18 2.15 1.23
C ALA A 90 -11.80 2.78 1.51
N TRP A 91 -11.54 3.95 0.92
CA TRP A 91 -10.24 4.63 0.98
C TRP A 91 -10.20 5.80 1.95
N ALA A 92 -11.34 6.16 2.54
CA ALA A 92 -11.40 7.21 3.55
C ALA A 92 -10.63 6.77 4.80
N THR A 93 -9.52 7.45 5.08
CA THR A 93 -8.63 7.23 6.24
C THR A 93 -9.01 8.11 7.41
#